data_AF-A0A1X1U0B6-F1
#
_entry.id   AF-A0A1X1U0B6-F1
#
_cell.length_a   1.000
_cell.length_b   1.000
_cell.length_c   1.000
_cell.angle_alpha   90.00
_cell.angle_beta   90.00
_cell.angle_gamma   90.00
#
_symmetry.space_group_name_H-M   'P 1'
#
loop_
_entity.id
_entity.type
_entity.pdbx_description
1 polymer ?
#
loop_
_entity_poly.entity_id
_entity_poly.type
_entity_poly.pdbx_seq_one_letter_code
_entity_poly.pdbx_strand_id
1 'polypeptide(L)'
;MRRVLRAVLAAVFALGMLSASVGVAAAHAVLVSTDPPRDAELSSGPDRVSATFNEQLQADFAAMTVVGPDGHLWSTGETQVTGAVASVAVRPLGPAGTYTVHFRVTSADGHVVSGSWPFQLTVAGTGEPGPAVGDRSDAAPSVGHRDADAPSDMPIWPFVAGAVALVAAGLWFSRSRS
;
A
#
# COMPACT_ATOMS: atom_id res chain seq x y z
N MET A 1 1.42 37.71 -39.28
CA MET A 1 2.43 37.54 -38.21
C MET A 1 1.84 37.56 -36.79
N ARG A 2 1.22 38.65 -36.31
CA ARG A 2 0.71 38.73 -34.91
C ARG A 2 -0.36 37.69 -34.52
N ARG A 3 -1.23 37.28 -35.46
CA ARG A 3 -2.28 36.27 -35.22
C ARG A 3 -1.71 34.85 -35.07
N VAL A 4 -0.71 34.51 -35.87
CA VAL A 4 -0.03 33.21 -35.83
C VAL A 4 0.77 33.06 -34.53
N LEU A 5 1.49 34.11 -34.11
CA LEU A 5 2.24 34.12 -32.86
C LEU A 5 1.33 33.91 -31.62
N ARG A 6 0.15 34.54 -31.61
CA ARG A 6 -0.84 34.36 -30.53
C ARG A 6 -1.40 32.93 -30.47
N ALA A 7 -1.66 32.32 -31.62
CA ALA A 7 -2.14 30.94 -31.68
C ALA A 7 -1.09 29.94 -31.17
N VAL A 8 0.19 30.15 -31.51
CA VAL A 8 1.30 29.32 -31.01
C VAL A 8 1.47 29.46 -29.50
N LEU A 9 1.43 30.69 -28.98
CA LEU A 9 1.53 30.93 -27.52
C LEU A 9 0.35 30.31 -26.75
N ALA A 10 -0.87 30.40 -27.30
CA ALA A 10 -2.04 29.76 -26.69
C ALA A 10 -1.93 28.23 -26.70
N ALA A 11 -1.41 27.63 -27.78
CA ALA A 11 -1.20 26.18 -27.85
C ALA A 11 -0.12 25.70 -26.87
N VAL A 12 1.00 26.44 -26.74
CA VAL A 12 2.06 26.14 -25.77
C VAL A 12 1.55 26.28 -24.33
N PHE A 13 0.77 27.32 -24.05
CA PHE A 13 0.17 27.52 -22.73
C PHE A 13 -0.85 26.42 -22.39
N ALA A 14 -1.70 26.03 -23.34
CA ALA A 14 -2.66 24.94 -23.17
C ALA A 14 -1.94 23.60 -22.94
N LEU A 15 -0.85 23.33 -23.67
CA LEU A 15 -0.05 22.12 -23.49
C LEU A 15 0.68 22.11 -22.14
N GLY A 16 1.19 23.26 -21.69
CA GLY A 16 1.80 23.42 -20.37
C GLY A 16 0.81 23.24 -19.22
N MET A 17 -0.44 23.67 -19.39
CA MET A 17 -1.51 23.45 -18.40
C MET A 17 -1.96 21.99 -18.32
N LEU A 18 -1.91 21.22 -19.42
CA LEU A 18 -2.20 19.78 -19.39
C LEU A 18 -1.16 19.00 -18.56
N SER A 19 0.12 19.37 -18.64
CA SER A 19 1.21 18.70 -17.93
C SER A 19 1.23 18.92 -16.41
N ALA A 20 0.51 19.94 -15.91
CA ALA A 20 0.46 20.24 -14.48
C ALA A 20 -0.52 19.36 -13.68
N SER A 21 -1.22 18.44 -14.34
CA SER A 21 -2.32 17.65 -13.75
C SER A 21 -1.99 16.17 -13.47
N VAL A 22 -0.72 15.78 -13.55
CA VAL A 22 -0.31 14.41 -13.19
C VAL A 22 -0.19 14.29 -11.67
N GLY A 23 -1.34 14.26 -10.98
CA GLY A 23 -1.38 13.90 -9.57
C GLY A 23 -0.81 12.50 -9.39
N VAL A 24 0.16 12.35 -8.50
CA VAL A 24 0.67 11.03 -8.10
C VAL A 24 -0.49 10.31 -7.42
N ALA A 25 -1.14 9.40 -8.13
CA ALA A 25 -2.14 8.52 -7.52
C ALA A 25 -1.41 7.67 -6.47
N ALA A 26 -1.84 7.76 -5.21
CA ALA A 26 -1.32 6.89 -4.16
C ALA A 26 -1.80 5.46 -4.44
N ALA A 27 -0.91 4.63 -4.99
CA ALA A 27 -1.20 3.27 -5.46
C ALA A 27 -1.00 2.17 -4.38
N HIS A 28 -0.76 2.55 -3.13
CA HIS A 28 -0.44 1.59 -2.08
C HIS A 28 -1.70 1.15 -1.33
N ALA A 29 -1.74 -0.12 -0.88
CA ALA A 29 -2.81 -0.62 -0.05
C ALA A 29 -2.84 0.09 1.30
N VAL A 30 -3.91 0.84 1.55
CA VAL A 30 -4.18 1.52 2.81
C VAL A 30 -5.24 0.75 3.56
N LEU A 31 -4.98 0.51 4.85
CA LEU A 31 -5.95 -0.10 5.76
C LEU A 31 -7.16 0.84 5.92
N VAL A 32 -8.34 0.37 5.54
CA VAL A 32 -9.60 1.11 5.57
C VAL A 32 -10.38 0.80 6.85
N SER A 33 -10.48 -0.47 7.21
CA SER A 33 -11.20 -0.91 8.41
C SER A 33 -10.65 -2.22 8.96
N THR A 34 -11.00 -2.49 10.21
CA THR A 34 -10.61 -3.69 10.95
C THR A 34 -11.83 -4.25 11.66
N ASP A 35 -11.87 -5.56 11.80
CA ASP A 35 -12.84 -6.27 12.62
C ASP A 35 -12.11 -7.31 13.49
N PRO A 36 -12.18 -7.23 14.82
CA PRO A 36 -12.76 -6.15 15.60
C PRO A 36 -12.14 -4.79 15.26
N PRO A 37 -12.90 -3.67 15.41
CA PRO A 37 -12.35 -2.34 15.27
C PRO A 37 -11.13 -2.12 16.16
N ARG A 38 -10.20 -1.28 15.71
CA ARG A 38 -9.09 -0.79 16.53
C ARG A 38 -9.62 -0.29 17.87
N ASP A 39 -8.95 -0.71 18.95
CA ASP A 39 -9.27 -0.36 20.34
C ASP A 39 -10.65 -0.84 20.82
N ALA A 40 -11.29 -1.79 20.11
CA ALA A 40 -12.56 -2.36 20.54
C ALA A 40 -12.42 -3.09 21.89
N GLU A 41 -13.40 -2.90 22.77
CA GLU A 41 -13.56 -3.66 24.01
C GLU A 41 -14.58 -4.78 23.83
N LEU A 42 -14.15 -6.03 24.03
CA LEU A 42 -14.94 -7.22 23.83
C LEU A 42 -15.12 -7.97 25.14
N SER A 43 -16.34 -8.40 25.45
CA SER A 43 -16.62 -9.31 26.56
C SER A 43 -16.37 -10.78 26.22
N SER A 44 -16.26 -11.11 24.94
CA SER A 44 -15.91 -12.44 24.42
C SER A 44 -14.98 -12.33 23.22
N GLY A 45 -14.03 -13.24 23.09
CA GLY A 45 -13.11 -13.27 21.96
C GLY A 45 -13.82 -13.54 20.62
N PRO A 46 -13.36 -12.94 19.51
CA PRO A 46 -13.92 -13.21 18.18
C PRO A 46 -13.38 -14.54 17.64
N ASP A 47 -14.14 -15.18 16.74
CA ASP A 47 -13.68 -16.40 16.04
C ASP A 47 -12.66 -16.08 14.91
N ARG A 48 -12.59 -14.82 14.48
CA ARG A 48 -11.77 -14.33 13.38
C ARG A 48 -11.43 -12.87 13.58
N VAL A 49 -10.27 -12.46 13.09
CA VAL A 49 -9.94 -11.05 12.87
C VAL A 49 -9.76 -10.78 11.38
N SER A 50 -10.06 -9.57 10.94
CA SER A 50 -9.90 -9.16 9.55
C SER A 50 -9.50 -7.70 9.39
N ALA A 51 -8.84 -7.42 8.26
CA ALA A 51 -8.44 -6.11 7.80
C ALA A 51 -8.93 -5.91 6.37
N THR A 52 -9.62 -4.80 6.12
CA THR A 52 -10.07 -4.39 4.79
C THR A 52 -9.20 -3.25 4.29
N PHE A 53 -8.77 -3.35 3.03
CA PHE A 53 -7.93 -2.36 2.35
C PHE A 53 -8.71 -1.64 1.25
N ASN A 54 -8.16 -0.55 0.73
CA ASN A 54 -8.76 0.24 -0.35
C ASN A 54 -8.56 -0.38 -1.75
N GLU A 55 -7.80 -1.47 -1.85
CA GLU A 55 -7.52 -2.16 -3.11
C GLU A 55 -7.42 -3.68 -2.92
N GLN A 56 -7.31 -4.41 -4.04
CA GLN A 56 -7.13 -5.85 -4.01
C GLN A 56 -5.76 -6.24 -3.47
N LEU A 57 -5.72 -7.36 -2.77
CA LEU A 57 -4.50 -7.95 -2.25
C LEU A 57 -4.09 -9.17 -3.08
N GLN A 58 -2.78 -9.39 -3.18
CA GLN A 58 -2.26 -10.68 -3.59
C GLN A 58 -2.42 -11.69 -2.44
N ALA A 59 -2.84 -12.90 -2.76
CA ALA A 59 -3.04 -13.94 -1.75
C ALA A 59 -1.71 -14.53 -1.24
N ASP A 60 -0.71 -14.60 -2.12
CA ASP A 60 0.58 -15.19 -1.79
C ASP A 60 1.33 -14.35 -0.75
N PHE A 61 1.97 -15.03 0.20
CA PHE A 61 2.82 -14.43 1.24
C PHE A 61 2.11 -13.45 2.20
N ALA A 62 0.77 -13.42 2.19
CA ALA A 62 -0.01 -12.73 3.20
C ALA A 62 0.14 -13.43 4.56
N ALA A 63 0.36 -12.64 5.61
CA ALA A 63 0.48 -13.13 6.96
C ALA A 63 -0.32 -12.24 7.91
N MET A 64 -1.08 -12.85 8.81
CA MET A 64 -1.83 -12.20 9.86
C MET A 64 -1.79 -13.08 11.10
N THR A 65 -1.48 -12.48 12.25
CA THR A 65 -1.36 -13.18 13.53
C THR A 65 -1.97 -12.37 14.64
N VAL A 66 -2.49 -13.04 15.67
CA VAL A 66 -2.98 -12.40 16.90
C VAL A 66 -2.08 -12.79 18.05
N VAL A 67 -1.55 -11.81 18.78
CA VAL A 67 -0.69 -12.01 19.95
C VAL A 67 -1.43 -11.51 21.19
N GLY A 68 -1.46 -12.35 22.23
CA GLY A 68 -2.16 -12.05 23.47
C GLY A 68 -1.30 -11.29 24.48
N PRO A 69 -1.89 -10.87 25.61
CA PRO A 69 -1.17 -10.19 26.70
C PRO A 69 -0.12 -11.09 27.38
N ASP A 70 -0.22 -12.40 27.17
CA ASP A 70 0.71 -13.43 27.63
C ASP A 70 1.93 -13.62 26.70
N GLY A 71 1.98 -12.94 25.56
CA GLY A 71 3.06 -13.08 24.58
C GLY A 71 2.95 -14.33 23.70
N HIS A 72 1.79 -15.00 23.70
CA HIS A 72 1.54 -16.18 22.87
C HIS A 72 0.71 -15.87 21.63
N LEU A 73 0.79 -16.76 20.62
CA LEU A 73 -0.06 -16.70 19.43
C LEU A 73 -1.47 -17.22 19.74
N TRP A 74 -2.47 -16.39 19.46
CA TRP A 74 -3.90 -16.73 19.55
C TRP A 74 -4.56 -16.91 18.18
N SER A 75 -3.87 -16.55 17.09
CA SER A 75 -4.28 -16.92 15.74
C SER A 75 -4.07 -18.41 15.46
N THR A 76 -4.87 -18.99 14.57
CA THR A 76 -4.75 -20.36 14.12
C THR A 76 -5.03 -20.49 12.62
N GLY A 77 -4.37 -21.46 11.97
CA GLY A 77 -4.48 -21.68 10.53
C GLY A 77 -3.74 -20.63 9.69
N GLU A 78 -4.00 -20.67 8.38
CA GLU A 78 -3.41 -19.76 7.40
C GLU A 78 -4.21 -18.48 7.24
N THR A 79 -3.52 -17.41 6.86
CA THR A 79 -4.17 -16.15 6.49
C THR A 79 -4.93 -16.31 5.19
N GLN A 80 -6.19 -15.89 5.19
CA GLN A 80 -7.08 -15.95 4.04
C GLN A 80 -7.21 -14.56 3.43
N VAL A 81 -7.03 -14.47 2.12
CA VAL A 81 -7.22 -13.25 1.35
C VAL A 81 -8.40 -13.41 0.41
N THR A 82 -9.33 -12.47 0.42
CA THR A 82 -10.48 -12.43 -0.50
C THR A 82 -10.69 -10.99 -0.97
N GLY A 83 -10.28 -10.72 -2.21
CA GLY A 83 -10.31 -9.37 -2.76
C GLY A 83 -9.43 -8.41 -1.95
N ALA A 84 -10.05 -7.44 -1.31
CA ALA A 84 -9.39 -6.42 -0.49
C ALA A 84 -9.31 -6.78 1.01
N VAL A 85 -9.71 -7.99 1.40
CA VAL A 85 -9.82 -8.40 2.80
C VAL A 85 -8.81 -9.49 3.13
N ALA A 86 -7.98 -9.25 4.14
CA ALA A 86 -7.14 -10.27 4.77
C ALA A 86 -7.74 -10.68 6.12
N SER A 87 -7.69 -11.96 6.47
CA SER A 87 -8.25 -12.45 7.73
C SER A 87 -7.56 -13.71 8.24
N VAL A 88 -7.63 -13.94 9.55
CA VAL A 88 -7.13 -15.17 10.19
C VAL A 88 -8.09 -15.62 11.29
N ALA A 89 -8.23 -16.94 11.44
CA ALA A 89 -9.02 -17.51 12.52
C ALA A 89 -8.33 -17.29 13.88
N VAL A 90 -9.14 -17.15 14.92
CA VAL A 90 -8.69 -16.91 16.29
C VAL A 90 -9.17 -18.05 17.17
N ARG A 91 -8.27 -18.57 18.01
CA ARG A 91 -8.61 -19.55 19.05
C ARG A 91 -9.56 -18.89 20.06
N PRO A 92 -10.40 -19.65 20.78
CA PRO A 92 -11.07 -19.11 21.96
C PRO A 92 -10.02 -18.41 22.83
N LEU A 93 -10.30 -17.19 23.29
CA LEU A 93 -9.30 -16.40 24.03
C LEU A 93 -9.23 -16.82 25.51
N GLY A 94 -8.07 -16.58 26.14
CA GLY A 94 -7.81 -16.90 27.53
C GLY A 94 -7.73 -15.62 28.39
N PRO A 95 -6.54 -15.09 28.72
CA PRO A 95 -6.43 -13.97 29.65
C PRO A 95 -7.18 -12.72 29.18
N ALA A 96 -7.84 -12.02 30.11
CA ALA A 96 -8.26 -10.64 29.87
C ALA A 96 -7.02 -9.77 29.64
N GLY A 97 -7.12 -8.81 28.73
CA GLY A 97 -5.97 -8.01 28.33
C GLY A 97 -6.02 -7.58 26.87
N THR A 98 -4.95 -6.90 26.47
CA THR A 98 -4.81 -6.39 25.10
C THR A 98 -4.29 -7.50 24.20
N TYR A 99 -5.02 -7.74 23.12
CA TYR A 99 -4.62 -8.60 22.02
C TYR A 99 -4.23 -7.72 20.84
N THR A 100 -3.08 -8.00 20.23
CA THR A 100 -2.57 -7.24 19.08
C THR A 100 -2.63 -8.09 17.83
N VAL A 101 -3.35 -7.62 16.82
CA VAL A 101 -3.34 -8.21 15.48
C VAL A 101 -2.17 -7.60 14.71
N HIS A 102 -1.30 -8.44 14.18
CA HIS A 102 -0.22 -8.06 13.27
C HIS A 102 -0.55 -8.56 11.87
N PHE A 103 -0.23 -7.78 10.85
CA PHE A 103 -0.39 -8.20 9.47
C PHE A 103 0.78 -7.76 8.58
N ARG A 104 0.95 -8.52 7.49
CA ARG A 104 1.80 -8.23 6.35
C ARG A 104 1.05 -8.72 5.10
N VAL A 105 0.72 -7.80 4.20
CA VAL A 105 -0.01 -8.08 2.96
C VAL A 105 0.71 -7.46 1.77
N THR A 106 0.41 -7.93 0.56
CA THR A 106 0.93 -7.35 -0.69
C THR A 106 -0.23 -6.80 -1.50
N SER A 107 -0.16 -5.52 -1.88
CA SER A 107 -1.14 -4.86 -2.76
C SER A 107 -1.11 -5.45 -4.18
N ALA A 108 -2.16 -5.17 -4.97
CA ALA A 108 -2.22 -5.62 -6.36
C ALA A 108 -1.06 -5.06 -7.20
N ASP A 109 -0.54 -3.89 -6.85
CA ASP A 109 0.62 -3.27 -7.49
C ASP A 109 1.99 -3.84 -7.04
N GLY A 110 2.00 -4.77 -6.07
CA GLY A 110 3.18 -5.51 -5.64
C GLY A 110 3.91 -4.96 -4.41
N HIS A 111 3.44 -3.85 -3.81
CA HIS A 111 4.04 -3.32 -2.59
C HIS A 111 3.61 -4.10 -1.34
N VAL A 112 4.56 -4.33 -0.44
CA VAL A 112 4.28 -4.97 0.86
C VAL A 112 3.90 -3.90 1.88
N VAL A 113 2.75 -4.09 2.53
CA VAL A 113 2.26 -3.24 3.62
C VAL A 113 2.16 -4.08 4.89
N SER A 114 2.70 -3.57 5.98
CA SER A 114 2.64 -4.22 7.29
C SER A 114 2.11 -3.24 8.33
N GLY A 115 1.50 -3.79 9.38
CA GLY A 115 1.00 -2.98 10.48
C GLY A 115 0.41 -3.81 11.59
N SER A 116 -0.19 -3.12 12.55
CA SER A 116 -0.91 -3.77 13.65
C SER A 116 -2.03 -2.89 14.20
N TRP A 117 -2.97 -3.54 14.88
CA TRP A 117 -3.97 -2.86 15.70
C TRP A 117 -4.32 -3.70 16.93
N PRO A 118 -4.59 -3.06 18.07
CA PRO A 118 -5.05 -3.76 19.27
C PRO A 118 -6.58 -3.89 19.31
N PHE A 119 -7.04 -4.86 20.07
CA PHE A 119 -8.37 -4.91 20.70
C PHE A 119 -8.22 -5.43 22.14
N GLN A 120 -9.19 -5.14 22.99
CA GLN A 120 -9.16 -5.46 24.42
C GLN A 120 -10.21 -6.52 24.74
N LEU A 121 -9.79 -7.61 25.40
CA LEU A 121 -10.72 -8.55 26.03
C LEU A 121 -10.94 -8.12 27.49
N THR A 122 -12.18 -7.84 27.88
CA THR A 122 -12.52 -7.31 29.21
C THR A 122 -12.82 -8.41 30.23
N VAL A 123 -13.15 -9.62 29.78
CA VAL A 123 -13.44 -10.78 30.62
C VAL A 123 -12.55 -11.94 30.21
N ALA A 124 -11.85 -12.55 31.18
CA ALA A 124 -11.00 -13.69 30.90
C ALA A 124 -11.84 -14.89 30.42
N GLY A 125 -11.43 -15.50 29.32
CA GLY A 125 -11.95 -16.77 28.84
C GLY A 125 -11.10 -17.95 29.32
N THR A 126 -11.43 -19.13 28.79
CA THR A 126 -10.79 -20.41 29.15
C THR A 126 -10.04 -21.03 27.97
N GLY A 127 -9.69 -20.21 26.97
CA GLY A 127 -8.94 -20.65 25.81
C GLY A 127 -7.50 -21.02 26.15
N GLU A 128 -6.91 -21.86 25.29
CA GLU A 128 -5.50 -22.25 25.39
C GLU A 128 -4.68 -21.55 24.29
N PRO A 129 -3.53 -20.94 24.65
CA PRO A 129 -2.69 -20.25 23.69
C PRO A 129 -2.01 -21.21 22.71
N GLY A 130 -1.54 -20.66 21.59
CA GLY A 130 -0.56 -21.30 20.73
C GLY A 130 0.89 -21.12 21.24
N PRO A 131 1.89 -21.36 20.37
CA PRO A 131 3.30 -21.18 20.71
C PRO A 131 3.63 -19.76 21.17
N ALA A 132 4.68 -19.62 21.99
CA ALA A 132 5.18 -18.33 22.42
C ALA A 132 5.80 -17.55 21.25
N VAL A 133 5.61 -16.23 21.23
CA VAL A 133 6.25 -15.35 20.24
C VAL A 133 7.71 -15.15 20.65
N GLY A 134 8.61 -15.94 20.08
CA GLY A 134 10.04 -15.85 20.40
C GLY A 134 10.80 -17.16 20.19
N ASP A 135 10.10 -18.30 20.16
CA ASP A 135 10.72 -19.62 19.97
C ASP A 135 11.18 -19.89 18.52
N ARG A 136 11.14 -18.89 17.64
CA ARG A 136 11.77 -18.92 16.31
C ARG A 136 13.10 -18.15 16.31
N SER A 137 14.01 -18.50 17.22
CA SER A 137 15.43 -18.35 16.92
C SER A 137 15.82 -19.43 15.93
N ASP A 138 16.61 -19.08 14.92
CA ASP A 138 17.21 -19.96 13.90
C ASP A 138 16.40 -20.14 12.62
N ALA A 139 16.63 -19.19 11.69
CA ALA A 139 16.55 -19.28 10.22
C ALA A 139 15.74 -18.16 9.56
N ALA A 140 16.26 -16.93 9.61
CA ALA A 140 16.01 -15.97 8.55
C ALA A 140 17.31 -15.81 7.73
N PRO A 141 17.29 -16.04 6.41
CA PRO A 141 18.41 -15.64 5.56
C PRO A 141 18.50 -14.12 5.58
N SER A 142 19.69 -13.59 5.80
CA SER A 142 19.98 -12.16 5.63
C SER A 142 19.82 -11.79 4.16
N VAL A 143 18.61 -11.39 3.77
CA VAL A 143 18.36 -10.74 2.49
C VAL A 143 19.01 -9.37 2.56
N GLY A 144 20.19 -9.25 1.97
CA GLY A 144 20.89 -7.98 1.83
C GLY A 144 19.98 -6.95 1.18
N HIS A 145 19.89 -5.77 1.81
CA HIS A 145 19.36 -4.57 1.18
C HIS A 145 20.18 -4.33 -0.09
N ARG A 146 19.61 -4.61 -1.26
CA ARG A 146 20.05 -3.96 -2.49
C ARG A 146 19.29 -2.65 -2.50
N ASP A 147 20.03 -1.56 -2.36
CA ASP A 147 19.52 -0.23 -2.66
C ASP A 147 18.95 -0.30 -4.07
N ALA A 148 17.62 -0.20 -4.17
CA ALA A 148 16.95 -0.06 -5.45
C ALA A 148 17.39 1.31 -5.98
N ASP A 149 18.33 1.28 -6.92
CA ASP A 149 18.69 2.42 -7.75
C ASP A 149 17.36 3.03 -8.24
N ALA A 150 17.08 4.24 -7.76
CA ALA A 150 15.89 4.97 -8.18
C ALA A 150 15.93 5.07 -9.71
N PRO A 151 14.79 4.92 -10.42
CA PRO A 151 14.77 4.96 -11.87
C PRO A 151 15.41 6.28 -12.32
N SER A 152 16.45 6.15 -13.15
CA SER A 152 17.20 7.24 -13.76
C SER A 152 16.26 8.32 -14.25
N ASP A 153 16.47 9.56 -13.78
CA ASP A 153 15.90 10.78 -14.35
C ASP A 153 16.01 10.70 -15.87
N MET A 154 14.88 10.42 -16.54
CA MET A 154 14.84 10.47 -17.99
C MET A 154 15.17 11.91 -18.37
N PRO A 155 16.30 12.16 -19.05
CA PRO A 155 16.73 13.51 -19.28
C PRO A 155 15.68 14.20 -20.16
N ILE A 156 15.22 15.37 -19.74
CA ILE A 156 14.08 16.08 -20.35
C ILE A 156 14.44 16.68 -21.72
N TRP A 157 15.74 16.72 -22.06
CA TRP A 157 16.27 17.37 -23.27
C TRP A 157 15.68 16.84 -24.60
N PRO A 158 15.33 15.55 -24.80
CA PRO A 158 14.74 15.08 -26.05
C PRO A 158 13.35 15.71 -26.29
N PHE A 159 12.58 15.92 -25.22
CA PHE A 159 11.26 16.56 -25.29
C PHE A 159 11.39 18.07 -25.57
N VAL A 160 12.36 18.74 -24.94
CA VAL A 160 12.69 20.14 -25.21
C VAL A 160 13.16 20.32 -26.67
N ALA A 161 14.04 19.43 -27.15
CA ALA A 161 14.52 19.45 -28.54
C ALA A 161 13.37 19.24 -29.54
N GLY A 162 12.45 18.30 -29.27
CA GLY A 162 11.26 18.08 -30.09
C GLY A 162 10.35 19.30 -30.16
N ALA A 163 10.11 19.98 -29.03
CA ALA A 163 9.31 21.21 -28.99
C ALA A 163 9.96 22.36 -29.78
N VAL A 164 11.28 22.54 -29.65
CA VAL A 164 12.03 23.56 -30.40
C VAL A 164 12.00 23.29 -31.91
N ALA A 165 12.16 22.03 -32.32
CA ALA A 165 12.09 21.64 -33.72
C ALA A 165 10.71 21.92 -34.35
N LEU A 166 9.62 21.64 -33.62
CA LEU A 166 8.27 21.94 -34.08
C LEU A 166 8.01 23.44 -34.23
N VAL A 167 8.51 24.26 -33.30
CA VAL A 167 8.42 25.73 -33.39
C VAL A 167 9.22 26.24 -34.58
N ALA A 168 10.46 25.75 -34.77
CA ALA A 168 11.30 26.14 -35.90
C ALA A 168 10.69 25.75 -37.25
N ALA A 169 10.13 24.54 -37.36
CA ALA A 169 9.43 24.07 -38.55
C ALA A 169 8.18 24.93 -38.86
N GLY A 170 7.39 25.26 -37.85
CA GLY A 170 6.24 26.17 -37.99
C GLY A 170 6.64 27.56 -38.47
N LEU A 171 7.71 28.13 -37.94
CA LEU A 171 8.25 29.42 -38.35
C LEU A 171 8.80 29.38 -39.79
N TRP A 172 9.53 28.33 -40.16
CA TRP A 172 10.06 28.14 -41.52
C TRP A 172 8.94 28.00 -42.56
N PHE A 173 7.95 27.16 -42.28
CA PHE A 173 6.80 26.96 -43.17
C PHE A 173 5.98 28.24 -43.34
N SER A 174 5.85 29.05 -42.28
CA SER A 174 5.17 30.35 -42.35
C SER A 174 5.90 31.40 -43.20
N ARG A 175 7.23 31.28 -43.31
CA ARG A 175 8.09 32.17 -44.11
C ARG A 175 8.21 31.72 -45.56
N SER A 176 8.07 30.41 -45.83
CA SER A 176 8.11 29.83 -47.18
C SER A 176 6.83 30.02 -48.01
N ARG A 177 5.74 30.50 -47.38
CA ARG A 177 4.44 30.75 -48.02
C ARG A 177 4.09 32.24 -48.18
N SER A 178 5.08 33.13 -48.07
CA SER A 178 5.00 34.55 -48.47
C SER A 178 6.00 34.80 -49.58
#